data_AF-A0A4R8QVT5-F1
#
_entry.id   AF-A0A4R8QVT5-F1
#
_cell.length_a   1.000
_cell.length_b   1.000
_cell.length_c   1.000
_cell.angle_alpha   90.00
_cell.angle_beta   90.00
_cell.angle_gamma   90.00
#
_symmetry.space_group_name_H-M   'P 1'
#
loop_
_entity.id
_entity.type
_entity.pdbx_description
1 polymer ?
#
loop_
_entity_poly.entity_id
_entity_poly.type
_entity_poly.pdbx_seq_one_letter_code
_entity_poly.pdbx_strand_id
1 'polypeptide(L)'
;MQLPNHPIISLQLTPTFDDHGVSGLYVVFRIQNPLAEARQPMFSFWPFQNNVPGHLFRERDIDASDDAGPLHVRFRDVPNEGRNTQQHWLFERETHGDVILKFHVSPREVDETTPLGARIDLRRDLGGVHGAGQWFLPLLLSDKLHTNVVKWVVPPGAPASTRCVWSFGEGTKPMVRVGRADTTWNTVYMVGPVRSHPEVGSVGEEEAATTYWFGQLLPNLDRLKGYNSALFPKLADFFGSFGETYRIFVRKSPVGFGGTGFEGSYVLECCDASAEETDDSLVLLFTHEMVHSFAGMSPEEDGYENEWFIEGIAEFYSVYLPYRFGFRDRDFLIRTINGRLQSYFTSPRIAMDIRNAADEMFNDWYAELISYNRGFAYALFLDLYLRKMYGVCDISRTMATIGTLQRITADKLSTLLLAEQAAANPSVAVIDVRDDDYLGGHIKGGINMPSRSLDAMMPTLVRRLEGKKTVVFHCALSQQRGPSAALRYLRERDQILSSKKPADGSSEQAVAAEPQTVYVLDRGFVGWQEVFGDDERLTEGYRKELWKDGYWL
;
A
#
# COMPACT_ATOMS: atom_id res chain seq x y z
N MET A 1 20.25 0.94 -24.13
CA MET A 1 19.15 1.26 -23.19
C MET A 1 18.21 0.08 -23.22
N GLN A 2 18.24 -0.79 -22.20
CA GLN A 2 17.28 -1.90 -22.10
C GLN A 2 15.87 -1.33 -22.01
N LEU A 3 14.93 -1.88 -22.77
CA LEU A 3 13.51 -1.59 -22.60
C LEU A 3 13.13 -1.96 -21.15
N PRO A 4 12.24 -1.20 -20.49
CA PRO A 4 11.74 -1.59 -19.18
C PRO A 4 11.08 -2.97 -19.27
N ASN A 5 11.22 -3.77 -18.21
CA ASN A 5 10.71 -5.15 -18.15
C ASN A 5 9.17 -5.26 -18.22
N HIS A 6 8.47 -4.12 -18.12
CA HIS A 6 7.02 -4.02 -18.12
C HIS A 6 6.56 -2.88 -19.05
N PRO A 7 5.40 -3.01 -19.73
CA PRO A 7 4.82 -1.93 -20.52
C PRO A 7 4.62 -0.66 -19.67
N ILE A 8 4.79 0.50 -20.29
CA ILE A 8 4.73 1.80 -19.61
C ILE A 8 3.30 2.35 -19.63
N ILE A 9 2.84 2.82 -18.47
CA ILE A 9 1.74 3.76 -18.34
C ILE A 9 2.34 5.09 -17.91
N SER A 10 2.16 6.16 -18.68
CA SER A 10 2.68 7.47 -18.37
C SER A 10 1.56 8.48 -18.18
N LEU A 11 1.52 9.10 -17.01
CA LEU A 11 0.62 10.18 -16.66
C LEU A 11 1.41 11.48 -16.53
N GLN A 12 1.12 12.44 -17.40
CA GLN A 12 1.62 13.80 -17.27
C GLN A 12 0.49 14.71 -16.81
N LEU A 13 0.74 15.46 -15.74
CA LEU A 13 -0.19 16.43 -15.17
C LEU A 13 0.38 17.84 -15.29
N THR A 14 -0.40 18.75 -15.84
CA THR A 14 -0.05 20.18 -15.97
C THR A 14 -1.12 21.01 -15.26
N PRO A 15 -0.82 21.68 -14.13
CA PRO A 15 -1.79 22.54 -13.47
C PRO A 15 -2.12 23.76 -14.33
N THR A 16 -3.40 24.13 -14.37
CA THR A 16 -3.85 25.42 -14.90
C THR A 16 -4.09 26.39 -13.74
N PHE A 17 -4.02 27.69 -13.99
CA PHE A 17 -4.15 28.71 -12.94
C PHE A 17 -5.19 29.77 -13.29
N ASP A 18 -5.80 30.35 -12.27
CA ASP A 18 -6.60 31.57 -12.30
C ASP A 18 -6.24 32.49 -11.12
N ASP A 19 -7.01 33.56 -10.92
CA ASP A 19 -6.78 34.55 -9.85
C ASP A 19 -6.88 33.95 -8.43
N HIS A 20 -7.44 32.75 -8.30
CA HIS A 20 -7.63 32.06 -7.02
C HIS A 20 -6.65 30.88 -6.83
N GLY A 21 -5.67 30.69 -7.72
CA GLY A 21 -4.66 29.63 -7.61
C GLY A 21 -4.85 28.56 -8.67
N VAL A 22 -4.67 27.28 -8.30
CA VAL A 22 -4.82 26.18 -9.26
C VAL A 22 -6.29 26.03 -9.65
N SER A 23 -6.57 26.05 -10.96
CA SER A 23 -7.91 26.03 -11.52
C SER A 23 -8.35 24.69 -12.11
N GLY A 24 -7.39 23.78 -12.32
CA GLY A 24 -7.63 22.47 -12.91
C GLY A 24 -6.34 21.80 -13.35
N LEU A 25 -6.49 20.69 -14.06
CA LEU A 25 -5.39 19.89 -14.59
C LEU A 25 -5.59 19.66 -16.09
N TYR A 26 -4.53 19.84 -16.87
CA TYR A 26 -4.43 19.25 -18.19
C TYR A 26 -3.67 17.92 -18.09
N VAL A 27 -4.30 16.87 -18.59
CA VAL A 27 -3.84 15.49 -18.48
C VAL A 27 -3.35 15.02 -19.84
N VAL A 28 -2.18 14.37 -19.86
CA VAL A 28 -1.72 13.55 -20.98
C VAL A 28 -1.47 12.14 -20.44
N PHE A 29 -2.30 11.19 -20.86
CA PHE A 29 -2.26 9.80 -20.42
C PHE A 29 -1.85 8.90 -21.57
N ARG A 30 -0.66 8.30 -21.49
CA ARG A 30 -0.05 7.48 -22.54
C ARG A 30 0.07 6.03 -22.09
N ILE A 31 -0.42 5.12 -22.91
CA ILE A 31 -0.31 3.68 -22.72
C ILE A 31 0.61 3.12 -23.81
N GLN A 32 1.68 2.45 -23.40
CA GLN A 32 2.64 1.88 -24.33
C GLN A 32 2.06 0.64 -25.01
N ASN A 33 1.98 0.69 -26.33
CA ASN A 33 1.58 -0.41 -27.22
C ASN A 33 0.52 -1.38 -26.64
N PRO A 34 -0.70 -0.91 -26.30
CA PRO A 34 -1.70 -1.73 -25.62
C PRO A 34 -2.32 -2.83 -26.50
N LEU A 35 -2.18 -2.75 -27.82
CA LEU A 35 -2.74 -3.69 -28.81
C LEU A 35 -4.27 -3.88 -28.64
N ALA A 36 -5.02 -2.79 -28.52
CA ALA A 36 -6.47 -2.86 -28.36
C ALA A 36 -7.18 -3.15 -29.69
N GLU A 37 -8.12 -4.10 -29.67
CA GLU A 37 -8.95 -4.45 -30.82
C GLU A 37 -10.06 -3.42 -31.06
N ALA A 38 -10.47 -3.31 -32.33
CA ALA A 38 -11.57 -2.43 -32.71
C ALA A 38 -12.85 -2.77 -31.93
N ARG A 39 -13.47 -1.73 -31.35
CA ARG A 39 -14.76 -1.75 -30.63
C ARG A 39 -14.79 -2.59 -29.35
N GLN A 40 -13.64 -3.07 -28.88
CA GLN A 40 -13.50 -3.71 -27.58
C GLN A 40 -13.21 -2.66 -26.50
N PRO A 41 -13.73 -2.85 -25.26
CA PRO A 41 -13.36 -2.00 -24.12
C PRO A 41 -11.85 -2.01 -23.90
N MET A 42 -11.25 -0.82 -23.88
CA MET A 42 -9.85 -0.65 -23.45
C MET A 42 -9.79 -0.05 -22.06
N PHE A 43 -10.74 0.82 -21.70
CA PHE A 43 -10.79 1.43 -20.39
C PHE A 43 -12.16 1.27 -19.71
N SER A 44 -12.13 1.34 -18.39
CA SER A 44 -13.30 1.53 -17.53
C SER A 44 -13.24 2.91 -16.87
N PHE A 45 -14.35 3.64 -16.91
CA PHE A 45 -14.53 4.89 -16.18
C PHE A 45 -15.78 4.78 -15.31
N TRP A 46 -15.82 5.53 -14.21
CA TRP A 46 -16.90 5.46 -13.23
C TRP A 46 -17.65 6.80 -13.19
N PRO A 47 -18.74 6.96 -13.97
CA PRO A 47 -19.55 8.18 -13.94
C PRO A 47 -20.18 8.46 -12.57
N PHE A 48 -20.28 7.46 -11.71
CA PHE A 48 -20.72 7.59 -10.33
C PHE A 48 -20.12 6.48 -9.47
N GLN A 49 -19.46 6.84 -8.38
CA GLN A 49 -18.79 5.92 -7.47
C GLN A 49 -18.96 6.38 -6.03
N ASN A 50 -19.46 5.50 -5.16
CA ASN A 50 -19.54 5.70 -3.70
C ASN A 50 -20.07 7.08 -3.30
N ASN A 51 -21.25 7.42 -3.82
CA ASN A 51 -21.96 8.68 -3.63
C ASN A 51 -21.28 9.93 -4.21
N VAL A 52 -20.29 9.76 -5.09
CA VAL A 52 -19.58 10.83 -5.79
C VAL A 52 -19.82 10.71 -7.30
N PRO A 53 -20.45 11.70 -7.95
CA PRO A 53 -20.46 11.76 -9.41
C PRO A 53 -19.04 11.94 -9.94
N GLY A 54 -18.66 11.14 -10.93
CA GLY A 54 -17.39 11.22 -11.63
C GLY A 54 -17.24 12.52 -12.43
N HIS A 55 -16.03 12.78 -12.94
CA HIS A 55 -15.83 13.93 -13.83
C HIS A 55 -16.70 13.79 -15.10
N LEU A 56 -17.36 14.88 -15.48
CA LEU A 56 -18.34 14.90 -16.56
C LEU A 56 -17.66 14.96 -17.94
N PHE A 57 -17.07 13.85 -18.36
CA PHE A 57 -16.52 13.70 -19.70
C PHE A 57 -17.61 13.46 -20.76
N ARG A 58 -17.39 14.04 -21.94
CA ARG A 58 -18.05 13.65 -23.19
C ARG A 58 -16.98 13.15 -24.16
N GLU A 59 -17.35 12.33 -25.13
CA GLU A 59 -16.41 11.80 -26.14
C GLU A 59 -15.59 12.91 -26.83
N ARG A 60 -16.20 14.08 -27.06
CA ARG A 60 -15.54 15.25 -27.66
C ARG A 60 -14.50 15.93 -26.77
N ASP A 61 -14.52 15.66 -25.47
CA ASP A 61 -13.60 16.25 -24.50
C ASP A 61 -12.27 15.46 -24.42
N ILE A 62 -12.21 14.29 -25.06
CA ILE A 62 -11.05 13.40 -25.08
C ILE A 62 -10.38 13.46 -26.46
N ASP A 63 -9.21 14.10 -26.53
CA ASP A 63 -8.34 14.05 -27.70
C ASP A 63 -7.51 12.76 -27.64
N ALA A 64 -7.91 11.76 -28.42
CA ALA A 64 -7.28 10.44 -28.48
C ALA A 64 -6.51 10.25 -29.79
N SER A 65 -5.30 9.69 -29.71
CA SER A 65 -4.47 9.37 -30.87
C SER A 65 -3.58 8.16 -30.60
N ASP A 66 -3.13 7.53 -31.67
CA ASP A 66 -2.04 6.55 -31.65
C ASP A 66 -1.00 6.85 -32.75
N ASP A 67 -0.04 5.94 -32.97
CA ASP A 67 1.02 6.13 -33.97
C ASP A 67 0.50 6.14 -35.42
N ALA A 68 -0.72 5.63 -35.65
CA ALA A 68 -1.39 5.67 -36.95
C ALA A 68 -2.28 6.91 -37.15
N GLY A 69 -2.45 7.74 -36.11
CA GLY A 69 -3.17 9.02 -36.16
C GLY A 69 -4.32 9.12 -35.15
N PRO A 70 -5.30 9.99 -35.38
CA PRO A 70 -6.42 10.18 -34.45
C PRO A 70 -7.21 8.90 -34.19
N LEU A 71 -7.71 8.78 -32.96
CA LEU A 71 -8.63 7.74 -32.50
C LEU A 71 -9.97 8.39 -32.11
N HIS A 72 -11.07 7.76 -32.49
CA HIS A 72 -12.40 8.17 -32.03
C HIS A 72 -12.80 7.31 -30.85
N VAL A 73 -12.85 7.93 -29.66
CA VAL A 73 -13.34 7.28 -28.46
C VAL A 73 -14.86 7.19 -28.49
N ARG A 74 -15.39 6.05 -28.06
CA ARG A 74 -16.81 5.82 -27.83
C ARG A 74 -17.05 5.38 -26.41
N PHE A 75 -18.08 5.94 -25.80
CA PHE A 75 -18.50 5.62 -24.45
C PHE A 75 -19.66 4.63 -24.50
N ARG A 76 -19.57 3.55 -23.73
CA ARG A 76 -20.60 2.52 -23.63
C ARG A 76 -20.91 2.25 -22.17
N ASP A 77 -22.09 2.64 -21.72
CA ASP A 77 -22.52 2.38 -20.36
C ASP A 77 -22.66 0.87 -20.12
N VAL A 78 -22.20 0.43 -18.95
CA VAL A 78 -22.30 -0.95 -18.48
C VAL A 78 -23.53 -1.04 -17.57
N PRO A 79 -24.32 -2.12 -17.64
CA PRO A 79 -25.39 -2.34 -16.67
C PRO A 79 -24.87 -2.25 -15.24
N ASN A 80 -25.58 -1.52 -14.38
CA ASN A 80 -25.13 -1.30 -13.00
C ASN A 80 -25.20 -2.61 -12.20
N GLU A 81 -24.09 -2.97 -11.55
CA GLU A 81 -24.06 -3.94 -10.46
C GLU A 81 -23.94 -3.15 -9.15
N GLY A 82 -25.04 -3.04 -8.41
CA GLY A 82 -25.11 -2.25 -7.17
C GLY A 82 -25.29 -0.74 -7.39
N ARG A 83 -24.73 0.06 -6.48
CA ARG A 83 -24.93 1.52 -6.41
C ARG A 83 -24.05 2.34 -7.36
N ASN A 84 -23.00 1.73 -7.90
CA ASN A 84 -22.01 2.39 -8.73
C ASN A 84 -22.40 2.27 -10.21
N THR A 85 -21.96 3.23 -11.02
CA THR A 85 -22.16 3.19 -12.49
C THR A 85 -20.81 3.11 -13.17
N GLN A 86 -20.76 2.31 -14.23
CA GLN A 86 -19.53 2.06 -14.98
C GLN A 86 -19.75 2.32 -16.46
N GLN A 87 -18.71 2.80 -17.13
CA GLN A 87 -18.71 3.10 -18.54
C GLN A 87 -17.43 2.56 -19.18
N HIS A 88 -17.58 1.79 -20.26
CA HIS A 88 -16.46 1.32 -21.05
C HIS A 88 -16.09 2.32 -22.14
N TRP A 89 -14.80 2.62 -22.26
CA TRP A 89 -14.26 3.43 -23.36
C TRP A 89 -13.57 2.52 -24.37
N LEU A 90 -13.92 2.69 -25.64
CA LEU A 90 -13.47 1.87 -26.75
C LEU A 90 -13.16 2.72 -27.98
N PHE A 91 -12.36 2.20 -28.90
CA PHE A 91 -12.02 2.86 -30.16
C PHE A 91 -12.72 2.19 -31.34
N GLU A 92 -13.04 2.96 -32.38
CA GLU A 92 -13.74 2.44 -33.56
C GLU A 92 -12.89 1.52 -34.43
N ARG A 93 -11.56 1.65 -34.32
CA ARG A 93 -10.54 0.85 -35.02
C ARG A 93 -9.53 0.27 -34.03
N GLU A 94 -8.74 -0.69 -34.49
CA GLU A 94 -7.59 -1.23 -33.75
C GLU A 94 -6.51 -0.16 -33.52
N THR A 95 -5.77 -0.30 -32.42
CA THR A 95 -4.70 0.64 -32.06
C THR A 95 -3.34 0.18 -32.57
N HIS A 96 -2.52 1.12 -33.03
CA HIS A 96 -1.15 0.87 -33.48
C HIS A 96 -0.15 1.69 -32.66
N GLY A 97 0.82 1.00 -32.04
CA GLY A 97 1.80 1.65 -31.20
C GLY A 97 1.17 2.28 -29.97
N ASP A 98 1.70 3.42 -29.53
CA ASP A 98 1.29 4.02 -28.26
C ASP A 98 -0.03 4.75 -28.35
N VAL A 99 -0.92 4.53 -27.39
CA VAL A 99 -2.19 5.26 -27.29
C VAL A 99 -2.02 6.45 -26.34
N ILE A 100 -2.44 7.63 -26.77
CA ILE A 100 -2.36 8.88 -26.00
C ILE A 100 -3.75 9.50 -25.89
N LEU A 101 -4.20 9.73 -24.66
CA LEU A 101 -5.39 10.51 -24.33
C LEU A 101 -4.98 11.87 -23.76
N LYS A 102 -5.62 12.94 -24.21
CA LYS A 102 -5.43 14.29 -23.69
C LYS A 102 -6.77 14.92 -23.36
N PHE A 103 -6.90 15.50 -22.17
CA PHE A 103 -8.15 16.10 -21.71
C PHE A 103 -7.92 17.09 -20.56
N HIS A 104 -8.92 17.93 -20.33
CA HIS A 104 -8.94 18.87 -19.21
C HIS A 104 -9.82 18.33 -18.08
N VAL A 105 -9.35 18.53 -16.85
CA VAL A 105 -10.07 18.18 -15.63
C VAL A 105 -10.26 19.45 -14.82
N SER A 106 -11.51 19.75 -14.53
CA SER A 106 -11.92 20.87 -13.67
C SER A 106 -12.31 20.32 -12.30
N PRO A 107 -11.93 20.98 -11.19
CA PRO A 107 -12.37 20.59 -9.87
C PRO A 107 -13.90 20.59 -9.75
N ARG A 108 -14.42 19.68 -8.93
CA ARG A 108 -15.85 19.65 -8.60
C ARG A 108 -16.17 20.79 -7.63
N GLU A 109 -17.22 21.54 -7.93
CA GLU A 109 -17.77 22.55 -7.02
C GLU A 109 -18.55 21.88 -5.88
N VAL A 110 -18.43 22.41 -4.66
CA VAL A 110 -19.14 21.94 -3.45
C VAL A 110 -19.74 23.09 -2.68
N ASP A 111 -20.82 22.77 -2.00
CA ASP A 111 -21.40 23.56 -0.93
C ASP A 111 -21.82 22.66 0.24
N GLU A 112 -22.42 23.28 1.26
CA GLU A 112 -22.91 22.61 2.48
C GLU A 112 -24.03 21.60 2.22
N THR A 113 -24.66 21.62 1.04
CA THR A 113 -25.76 20.72 0.66
C THR A 113 -25.29 19.51 -0.14
N THR A 114 -24.02 19.50 -0.52
CA THR A 114 -23.46 18.41 -1.32
C THR A 114 -23.36 17.13 -0.48
N PRO A 115 -23.93 16.00 -0.94
CA PRO A 115 -23.84 14.73 -0.22
C PRO A 115 -22.40 14.29 0.04
N LEU A 116 -22.18 13.70 1.22
CA LEU A 116 -20.92 13.08 1.59
C LEU A 116 -20.71 11.79 0.79
N GLY A 117 -19.49 11.54 0.34
CA GLY A 117 -19.12 10.32 -0.38
C GLY A 117 -17.67 9.94 -0.13
N ALA A 118 -17.09 9.10 -0.98
CA ALA A 118 -15.75 8.51 -0.79
C ALA A 118 -14.55 9.46 -0.97
N ARG A 119 -14.76 10.79 -0.96
CA ARG A 119 -13.69 11.81 -1.01
C ARG A 119 -12.70 11.67 -2.18
N ILE A 120 -13.15 11.11 -3.30
CA ILE A 120 -12.31 10.81 -4.48
C ILE A 120 -12.12 12.00 -5.41
N ASP A 121 -13.04 12.96 -5.35
CA ASP A 121 -13.16 14.05 -6.30
C ASP A 121 -12.03 15.08 -6.23
N LEU A 122 -11.65 15.63 -7.38
CA LEU A 122 -10.73 16.75 -7.43
C LEU A 122 -11.42 17.99 -6.88
N ARG A 123 -10.89 18.56 -5.80
CA ARG A 123 -11.43 19.75 -5.14
C ARG A 123 -10.42 20.87 -5.14
N ARG A 124 -10.91 22.12 -5.17
CA ARG A 124 -10.12 23.27 -4.77
C ARG A 124 -10.04 23.35 -3.26
N ASP A 125 -8.87 23.66 -2.75
CA ASP A 125 -8.62 23.90 -1.34
C ASP A 125 -7.53 24.96 -1.19
N LEU A 126 -7.89 26.13 -0.66
CA LEU A 126 -7.00 27.22 -0.26
C LEU A 126 -5.86 27.55 -1.25
N GLY A 127 -6.21 27.68 -2.54
CA GLY A 127 -5.29 28.06 -3.62
C GLY A 127 -4.63 26.89 -4.36
N GLY A 128 -4.86 25.66 -3.92
CA GLY A 128 -4.45 24.44 -4.61
C GLY A 128 -5.63 23.55 -4.99
N VAL A 129 -5.30 22.39 -5.55
CA VAL A 129 -6.26 21.31 -5.81
C VAL A 129 -5.69 19.97 -5.35
N HIS A 130 -6.59 19.07 -4.98
CA HIS A 130 -6.23 17.67 -4.78
C HIS A 130 -7.43 16.73 -4.93
N GLY A 131 -7.15 15.47 -5.27
CA GLY A 131 -8.15 14.43 -5.52
C GLY A 131 -7.50 13.14 -5.99
N ALA A 132 -8.31 12.10 -6.14
CA ALA A 132 -7.86 10.79 -6.56
C ALA A 132 -7.93 10.60 -8.08
N GLY A 133 -7.01 9.81 -8.62
CA GLY A 133 -7.00 9.43 -10.04
C GLY A 133 -8.32 8.81 -10.47
N GLN A 134 -8.96 8.01 -9.61
CA GLN A 134 -10.16 7.27 -9.92
C GLN A 134 -11.35 8.15 -10.34
N TRP A 135 -11.34 9.41 -9.90
CA TRP A 135 -12.40 10.35 -10.25
C TRP A 135 -12.28 10.95 -11.66
N PHE A 136 -11.06 11.06 -12.19
CA PHE A 136 -10.80 11.76 -13.47
C PHE A 136 -10.00 10.97 -14.51
N LEU A 137 -9.46 9.79 -14.16
CA LEU A 137 -8.71 8.95 -15.06
C LEU A 137 -9.53 7.72 -15.47
N PRO A 138 -9.54 7.35 -16.76
CA PRO A 138 -10.02 6.05 -17.19
C PRO A 138 -9.04 4.96 -16.74
N LEU A 139 -9.54 3.91 -16.11
CA LEU A 139 -8.78 2.72 -15.71
C LEU A 139 -8.48 1.84 -16.93
N LEU A 140 -7.21 1.57 -17.21
CA LEU A 140 -6.83 0.60 -18.25
C LEU A 140 -7.26 -0.81 -17.83
N LEU A 141 -8.02 -1.49 -18.70
CA LEU A 141 -8.43 -2.88 -18.49
C LEU A 141 -7.27 -3.82 -18.83
N SER A 142 -6.42 -4.10 -17.83
CA SER A 142 -5.26 -4.97 -17.97
C SER A 142 -4.90 -5.62 -16.63
N ASP A 143 -4.55 -6.90 -16.68
CA ASP A 143 -4.09 -7.68 -15.54
C ASP A 143 -2.56 -7.68 -15.36
N LYS A 144 -1.84 -7.10 -16.33
CA LYS A 144 -0.38 -7.05 -16.38
C LYS A 144 0.21 -6.05 -15.37
N LEU A 145 1.46 -6.31 -14.98
CA LEU A 145 2.29 -5.30 -14.33
C LEU A 145 2.73 -4.25 -15.35
N HIS A 146 2.77 -3.00 -14.90
CA HIS A 146 3.18 -1.84 -15.68
C HIS A 146 4.26 -1.06 -14.95
N THR A 147 5.12 -0.39 -15.73
CA THR A 147 5.95 0.69 -15.21
C THR A 147 5.12 1.97 -15.26
N ASN A 148 4.55 2.36 -14.12
CA ASN A 148 3.75 3.58 -13.99
C ASN A 148 4.67 4.78 -13.78
N VAL A 149 4.54 5.79 -14.63
CA VAL A 149 5.37 7.00 -14.62
C VAL A 149 4.49 8.22 -14.46
N VAL A 150 4.61 8.93 -13.34
CA VAL A 150 3.92 10.19 -13.10
C VAL A 150 4.89 11.35 -13.25
N LYS A 151 4.51 12.35 -14.04
CA LYS A 151 5.32 13.56 -14.27
C LYS A 151 4.45 14.81 -14.14
N TRP A 152 4.94 15.76 -13.37
CA TRP A 152 4.37 17.10 -13.31
C TRP A 152 5.08 18.04 -14.28
N VAL A 153 4.31 18.81 -15.04
CA VAL A 153 4.81 19.89 -15.90
C VAL A 153 4.23 21.20 -15.39
N VAL A 154 5.05 21.99 -14.71
CA VAL A 154 4.63 23.28 -14.18
C VAL A 154 4.79 24.35 -15.27
N PRO A 155 3.72 25.06 -15.67
CA PRO A 155 3.79 26.03 -16.76
C PRO A 155 4.64 27.26 -16.38
N PRO A 156 5.30 27.91 -17.36
CA PRO A 156 5.98 29.18 -17.14
C PRO A 156 4.98 30.24 -16.63
N GLY A 157 5.19 30.74 -15.41
CA GLY A 157 4.28 31.70 -14.76
C GLY A 157 3.46 31.12 -13.60
N ALA A 158 3.57 29.82 -13.30
CA ALA A 158 3.03 29.27 -12.07
C ALA A 158 3.61 29.98 -10.84
N PRO A 159 2.82 30.19 -9.77
CA PRO A 159 3.31 30.74 -8.51
C PRO A 159 4.51 29.96 -7.97
N ALA A 160 5.51 30.64 -7.42
CA ALA A 160 6.71 30.01 -6.86
C ALA A 160 6.41 29.06 -5.68
N SER A 161 5.27 29.22 -5.03
CA SER A 161 4.75 28.33 -3.99
C SER A 161 4.21 27.00 -4.52
N THR A 162 4.14 26.79 -5.84
CA THR A 162 3.57 25.59 -6.45
C THR A 162 4.45 24.37 -6.19
N ARG A 163 3.97 23.47 -5.33
CA ARG A 163 4.51 22.13 -5.11
C ARG A 163 3.58 21.11 -5.75
N CYS A 164 4.14 19.98 -6.18
CA CYS A 164 3.42 18.93 -6.89
C CYS A 164 3.66 17.60 -6.17
N VAL A 165 2.59 16.95 -5.71
CA VAL A 165 2.66 15.77 -4.86
C VAL A 165 1.78 14.66 -5.45
N TRP A 166 2.30 13.44 -5.37
CA TRP A 166 1.61 12.19 -5.70
C TRP A 166 1.77 11.22 -4.51
N SER A 167 0.89 10.24 -4.36
CA SER A 167 0.97 9.20 -3.33
C SER A 167 2.32 8.50 -3.22
N PHE A 168 3.14 8.51 -4.27
CA PHE A 168 4.47 7.88 -4.28
C PHE A 168 5.64 8.86 -4.45
N GLY A 169 5.41 10.17 -4.35
CA GLY A 169 6.53 11.12 -4.39
C GLY A 169 6.13 12.57 -4.52
N GLU A 170 7.13 13.44 -4.46
CA GLU A 170 6.97 14.87 -4.63
C GLU A 170 7.95 15.41 -5.69
N GLY A 171 7.51 16.41 -6.44
CA GLY A 171 8.34 17.19 -7.34
C GLY A 171 7.97 17.02 -8.82
N THR A 172 8.81 17.59 -9.67
CA THR A 172 8.58 17.65 -11.13
C THR A 172 9.40 16.64 -11.93
N LYS A 173 10.34 15.93 -11.27
CA LYS A 173 11.04 14.82 -11.89
C LYS A 173 10.06 13.66 -12.13
N PRO A 174 10.24 12.86 -13.20
CA PRO A 174 9.44 11.67 -13.39
C PRO A 174 9.57 10.72 -12.20
N MET A 175 8.44 10.38 -11.59
CA MET A 175 8.34 9.42 -10.50
C MET A 175 7.89 8.09 -11.08
N VAL A 176 8.53 6.99 -10.67
CA VAL A 176 8.33 5.67 -11.28
C VAL A 176 7.90 4.66 -10.21
N ARG A 177 6.81 3.94 -10.48
CA ARG A 177 6.30 2.85 -9.63
C ARG A 177 5.95 1.65 -10.49
N VAL A 178 6.48 0.48 -10.17
CA VAL A 178 6.00 -0.77 -10.78
C VAL A 178 4.77 -1.22 -10.03
N GLY A 179 3.66 -1.44 -10.75
CA GLY A 179 2.37 -1.78 -10.16
C GLY A 179 1.38 -2.26 -11.21
N ARG A 180 0.12 -2.44 -10.81
CA ARG A 180 -0.95 -2.81 -11.74
C ARG A 180 -1.44 -1.57 -12.51
N ALA A 181 -2.37 -1.78 -13.43
CA ALA A 181 -2.95 -0.72 -14.25
C ALA A 181 -3.72 0.34 -13.43
N ASP A 182 -4.16 -0.04 -12.22
CA ASP A 182 -4.85 0.82 -11.28
C ASP A 182 -3.92 1.68 -10.43
N THR A 183 -2.59 1.55 -10.48
CA THR A 183 -1.69 2.36 -9.63
C THR A 183 -1.83 3.87 -9.86
N THR A 184 -1.97 4.34 -11.11
CA THR A 184 -2.27 5.78 -11.35
C THR A 184 -3.73 6.13 -11.08
N TRP A 185 -4.61 5.14 -11.05
CA TRP A 185 -6.05 5.32 -10.83
C TRP A 185 -6.37 5.41 -9.33
N ASN A 186 -5.86 4.49 -8.52
CA ASN A 186 -6.08 4.39 -7.08
C ASN A 186 -5.06 5.16 -6.23
N THR A 187 -4.59 6.31 -6.71
CA THR A 187 -3.66 7.19 -5.99
C THR A 187 -4.14 8.64 -6.00
N VAL A 188 -3.55 9.45 -5.11
CA VAL A 188 -3.92 10.84 -4.84
C VAL A 188 -2.91 11.79 -5.45
N TYR A 189 -3.41 12.90 -5.99
CA TYR A 189 -2.65 13.96 -6.62
C TYR A 189 -2.98 15.28 -5.93
N MET A 190 -1.95 16.08 -5.61
CA MET A 190 -2.10 17.38 -4.95
C MET A 190 -1.12 18.40 -5.55
N VAL A 191 -1.61 19.59 -5.87
CA VAL A 191 -0.78 20.65 -6.44
C VAL A 191 -1.24 22.04 -5.99
N GLY A 192 -0.29 22.93 -5.71
CA GLY A 192 -0.56 24.30 -5.25
C GLY A 192 0.39 24.72 -4.12
N PRO A 193 -0.03 25.62 -3.21
CA PRO A 193 0.79 26.09 -2.09
C PRO A 193 0.87 25.06 -0.94
N VAL A 194 1.35 23.86 -1.26
CA VAL A 194 1.36 22.70 -0.34
C VAL A 194 2.28 22.95 0.84
N ARG A 195 1.80 22.60 2.04
CA ARG A 195 2.60 22.47 3.26
C ARG A 195 2.72 20.99 3.63
N SER A 196 3.77 20.65 4.36
CA SER A 196 3.99 19.27 4.75
C SER A 196 4.57 19.14 6.16
N HIS A 197 4.30 18.01 6.80
CA HIS A 197 4.97 17.59 8.01
C HIS A 197 5.35 16.10 7.92
N PRO A 198 6.61 15.77 8.20
CA PRO A 198 7.75 16.69 8.32
C PRO A 198 8.03 17.52 7.05
N GLU A 199 8.91 18.52 7.17
CA GLU A 199 9.29 19.36 6.04
C GLU A 199 10.18 18.57 5.07
N VAL A 200 9.72 18.41 3.83
CA VAL A 200 10.45 17.68 2.80
C VAL A 200 11.78 18.38 2.50
N GLY A 201 12.90 17.65 2.65
CA GLY A 201 14.25 18.17 2.46
C GLY A 201 15.01 18.55 3.73
N SER A 202 14.42 18.40 4.92
CA SER A 202 15.08 18.70 6.21
C SER A 202 15.90 17.53 6.80
N VAL A 203 15.75 16.31 6.25
CA VAL A 203 16.45 15.09 6.69
C VAL A 203 16.97 14.35 5.45
N GLY A 204 18.20 13.82 5.51
CA GLY A 204 18.86 13.15 4.38
C GLY A 204 18.31 11.78 4.00
N GLU A 205 17.21 11.35 4.61
CA GLU A 205 16.50 10.10 4.34
C GLU A 205 15.07 10.40 3.85
N GLU A 206 14.58 9.62 2.88
CA GLU A 206 13.20 9.71 2.43
C GLU A 206 12.28 9.23 3.57
N GLU A 207 11.44 10.14 4.08
CA GLU A 207 10.65 9.81 5.27
C GLU A 207 9.60 8.74 4.99
N ALA A 208 9.44 7.84 5.96
CA ALA A 208 8.49 6.74 5.86
C ALA A 208 7.04 7.21 5.73
N ALA A 209 6.68 8.35 6.33
CA ALA A 209 5.35 8.94 6.14
C ALA A 209 5.29 10.46 6.28
N THR A 210 4.57 11.13 5.38
CA THR A 210 4.43 12.59 5.31
C THR A 210 2.97 13.02 5.19
N THR A 211 2.58 14.03 5.98
CA THR A 211 1.26 14.65 5.93
C THR A 211 1.31 15.94 5.13
N TYR A 212 0.38 16.15 4.20
CA TYR A 212 0.27 17.32 3.32
C TYR A 212 -1.06 18.05 3.51
N TRP A 213 -1.05 19.38 3.42
CA TRP A 213 -2.24 20.23 3.52
C TRP A 213 -2.03 21.58 2.82
N PHE A 214 -3.10 22.37 2.69
CA PHE A 214 -3.03 23.77 2.27
C PHE A 214 -3.33 24.72 3.43
N GLY A 215 -2.75 25.92 3.39
CA GLY A 215 -3.03 26.97 4.36
C GLY A 215 -2.72 26.61 5.82
N GLN A 216 -3.63 26.95 6.74
CA GLN A 216 -3.46 26.69 8.17
C GLN A 216 -4.30 25.47 8.58
N LEU A 217 -3.67 24.51 9.26
CA LEU A 217 -4.37 23.38 9.88
C LEU A 217 -5.24 23.85 11.04
N LEU A 218 -6.33 23.12 11.28
CA LEU A 218 -7.11 23.25 12.51
C LEU A 218 -6.22 22.98 13.74
N PRO A 219 -6.48 23.62 14.90
CA PRO A 219 -5.59 23.51 16.07
C PRO A 219 -5.32 22.07 16.55
N ASN A 220 -6.34 21.21 16.52
CA ASN A 220 -6.22 19.80 16.88
C ASN A 220 -5.41 18.99 15.84
N LEU A 221 -5.64 19.23 14.55
CA LEU A 221 -4.85 18.62 13.47
C LEU A 221 -3.39 19.08 13.49
N ASP A 222 -3.13 20.35 13.78
CA ASP A 222 -1.76 20.88 13.89
C ASP A 222 -1.00 20.24 15.07
N ARG A 223 -1.68 20.04 16.20
CA ARG A 223 -1.12 19.32 17.35
C ARG A 223 -0.80 17.86 17.04
N LEU A 224 -1.60 17.20 16.19
CA LEU A 224 -1.47 15.78 15.87
C LEU A 224 -0.77 15.47 14.54
N LYS A 225 -0.29 16.47 13.79
CA LYS A 225 0.34 16.26 12.47
C LYS A 225 1.52 15.28 12.46
N GLY A 226 2.23 15.15 13.59
CA GLY A 226 3.34 14.19 13.75
C GLY A 226 2.89 12.76 14.06
N TYR A 227 1.60 12.54 14.35
CA TYR A 227 1.08 11.22 14.71
C TYR A 227 1.24 10.22 13.57
N ASN A 228 0.85 10.59 12.36
CA ASN A 228 0.91 9.70 11.19
C ASN A 228 2.34 9.26 10.88
N SER A 229 3.29 10.19 10.94
CA SER A 229 4.71 9.93 10.73
C SER A 229 5.30 8.99 11.78
N ALA A 230 4.78 9.02 13.01
CA ALA A 230 5.18 8.10 14.08
C ALA A 230 4.47 6.74 13.99
N LEU A 231 3.23 6.70 13.51
CA LEU A 231 2.39 5.52 13.47
C LEU A 231 2.75 4.59 12.30
N PHE A 232 2.96 5.12 11.09
CA PHE A 232 3.16 4.30 9.89
C PHE A 232 4.31 3.28 10.02
N PRO A 233 5.52 3.64 10.48
CA PRO A 233 6.60 2.65 10.64
C PRO A 233 6.25 1.50 11.58
N LYS A 234 5.43 1.76 12.61
CA LYS A 234 4.98 0.74 13.56
C LYS A 234 3.90 -0.16 12.97
N LEU A 235 2.98 0.38 12.16
CA LEU A 235 2.03 -0.43 11.40
C LEU A 235 2.74 -1.28 10.35
N ALA A 236 3.67 -0.69 9.61
CA ALA A 236 4.49 -1.36 8.61
C ALA A 236 5.24 -2.56 9.22
N ASP A 237 5.92 -2.37 10.37
CA ASP A 237 6.56 -3.48 11.11
C ASP A 237 5.54 -4.53 11.61
N PHE A 238 4.42 -4.08 12.17
CA PHE A 238 3.38 -4.98 12.69
C PHE A 238 2.78 -5.90 11.60
N PHE A 239 2.44 -5.34 10.45
CA PHE A 239 1.87 -6.10 9.32
C PHE A 239 2.95 -6.78 8.45
N GLY A 240 4.21 -6.37 8.58
CA GLY A 240 5.33 -6.90 7.81
C GLY A 240 5.45 -6.32 6.39
N SER A 241 5.03 -5.07 6.21
CA SER A 241 5.24 -4.27 5.01
C SER A 241 6.49 -3.41 5.18
N PHE A 242 7.42 -3.41 4.23
CA PHE A 242 8.72 -2.75 4.38
C PHE A 242 9.15 -2.05 3.09
N GLY A 243 9.86 -0.93 3.23
CA GLY A 243 10.38 -0.16 2.09
C GLY A 243 9.35 0.74 1.41
N GLU A 244 8.12 0.77 1.90
CA GLU A 244 7.07 1.65 1.40
C GLU A 244 7.12 3.01 2.09
N THR A 245 6.74 4.06 1.36
CA THR A 245 6.51 5.40 1.90
C THR A 245 5.01 5.68 1.89
N TYR A 246 4.53 6.48 2.82
CA TYR A 246 3.11 6.71 3.02
C TYR A 246 2.74 8.18 3.07
N ARG A 247 1.58 8.56 2.52
CA ARG A 247 1.22 9.97 2.38
C ARG A 247 -0.20 10.25 2.84
N ILE A 248 -0.36 11.33 3.57
CA ILE A 248 -1.65 11.75 4.11
C ILE A 248 -2.00 13.08 3.48
N PHE A 249 -3.18 13.18 2.90
CA PHE A 249 -3.64 14.40 2.22
C PHE A 249 -4.83 14.99 2.98
N VAL A 250 -4.60 16.07 3.71
CA VAL A 250 -5.66 16.78 4.43
C VAL A 250 -6.40 17.70 3.47
N ARG A 251 -7.72 17.54 3.40
CA ARG A 251 -8.68 18.32 2.64
C ARG A 251 -9.52 19.16 3.56
N LYS A 252 -9.63 20.46 3.29
CA LYS A 252 -10.68 21.29 3.88
C LYS A 252 -11.91 21.32 2.97
N SER A 253 -13.07 20.96 3.53
CA SER A 253 -14.37 20.98 2.85
C SER A 253 -15.38 21.85 3.63
N PRO A 254 -16.45 22.37 2.98
CA PRO A 254 -17.49 23.12 3.68
C PRO A 254 -18.15 22.33 4.82
N VAL A 255 -18.46 21.07 4.55
CA VAL A 255 -19.04 20.09 5.49
C VAL A 255 -18.38 18.74 5.24
N GLY A 256 -18.18 17.96 6.29
CA GLY A 256 -17.66 16.61 6.20
C GLY A 256 -16.50 16.37 7.15
N PHE A 257 -16.43 15.13 7.64
CA PHE A 257 -15.34 14.63 8.46
C PHE A 257 -15.17 13.14 8.18
N GLY A 258 -13.95 12.65 8.07
CA GLY A 258 -13.63 11.25 7.80
C GLY A 258 -12.47 11.10 6.82
N GLY A 259 -12.14 9.88 6.43
CA GLY A 259 -11.10 9.63 5.44
C GLY A 259 -11.48 8.61 4.39
N THR A 260 -10.54 8.37 3.48
CA THR A 260 -10.62 7.28 2.50
C THR A 260 -9.20 6.85 2.13
N GLY A 261 -8.94 5.55 2.22
CA GLY A 261 -7.67 4.92 1.86
C GLY A 261 -7.45 4.77 0.35
N PHE A 262 -6.18 4.84 -0.05
CA PHE A 262 -5.68 4.72 -1.42
C PHE A 262 -4.35 3.93 -1.41
N GLU A 263 -3.80 3.61 -2.59
CA GLU A 263 -2.48 2.98 -2.66
C GLU A 263 -1.41 3.93 -2.07
N GLY A 264 -0.71 3.47 -1.02
CA GLY A 264 0.35 4.24 -0.35
C GLY A 264 -0.10 5.56 0.30
N SER A 265 -1.41 5.76 0.51
CA SER A 265 -1.91 7.04 1.05
C SER A 265 -3.35 6.98 1.55
N TYR A 266 -3.80 8.04 2.24
CA TYR A 266 -5.23 8.31 2.43
C TYR A 266 -5.52 9.81 2.33
N VAL A 267 -6.78 10.15 2.04
CA VAL A 267 -7.30 11.53 2.13
C VAL A 267 -8.05 11.68 3.44
N LEU A 268 -7.74 12.72 4.20
CA LEU A 268 -8.50 13.13 5.39
C LEU A 268 -9.34 14.35 5.04
N GLU A 269 -10.66 14.26 5.12
CA GLU A 269 -11.55 15.40 4.97
C GLU A 269 -11.92 15.98 6.34
N CYS A 270 -11.90 17.31 6.42
CA CYS A 270 -12.30 18.06 7.60
C CYS A 270 -13.03 19.36 7.23
N CYS A 271 -13.84 19.86 8.14
CA CYS A 271 -14.48 21.17 8.05
C CYS A 271 -14.18 21.99 9.32
N ASP A 272 -14.65 23.25 9.39
CA ASP A 272 -14.39 24.10 10.56
C ASP A 272 -14.94 23.51 11.87
N ALA A 273 -16.07 22.78 11.82
CA ALA A 273 -16.63 22.09 12.98
C ALA A 273 -15.72 20.95 13.48
N SER A 274 -14.84 20.40 12.64
CA SER A 274 -13.87 19.38 13.03
C SER A 274 -12.84 19.89 14.05
N ALA A 275 -12.77 21.19 14.33
CA ALA A 275 -11.90 21.75 15.38
C ALA A 275 -12.29 21.28 16.79
N GLU A 276 -13.56 20.88 16.99
CA GLU A 276 -14.08 20.38 18.27
C GLU A 276 -13.82 18.88 18.48
N GLU A 277 -13.30 18.18 17.46
CA GLU A 277 -12.99 16.76 17.56
C GLU A 277 -11.85 16.51 18.56
N THR A 278 -12.05 15.49 19.39
CA THR A 278 -11.08 15.13 20.43
C THR A 278 -9.83 14.48 19.83
N ASP A 279 -8.71 14.60 20.54
CA ASP A 279 -7.47 13.94 20.14
C ASP A 279 -7.62 12.41 20.09
N ASP A 280 -8.52 11.83 20.89
CA ASP A 280 -8.81 10.39 20.86
C ASP A 280 -9.60 10.00 19.60
N SER A 281 -10.62 10.79 19.23
CA SER A 281 -11.38 10.60 17.98
C SER A 281 -10.47 10.68 16.74
N LEU A 282 -9.57 11.67 16.70
CA LEU A 282 -8.64 11.84 15.59
C LEU A 282 -7.63 10.70 15.49
N VAL A 283 -7.10 10.23 16.63
CA VAL A 283 -6.18 9.08 16.63
C VAL A 283 -6.86 7.81 16.16
N LEU A 284 -8.13 7.58 16.54
CA LEU A 284 -8.91 6.47 16.01
C LEU A 284 -9.06 6.58 14.50
N LEU A 285 -9.47 7.75 13.99
CA LEU A 285 -9.64 7.97 12.56
C LEU A 285 -8.33 7.77 11.79
N PHE A 286 -7.24 8.41 12.20
CA PHE A 286 -5.94 8.29 11.51
C PHE A 286 -5.44 6.84 11.47
N THR A 287 -5.64 6.11 12.56
CA THR A 287 -5.23 4.69 12.60
C THR A 287 -6.13 3.85 11.72
N HIS A 288 -7.45 4.08 11.76
CA HIS A 288 -8.43 3.39 10.93
C HIS A 288 -8.06 3.54 9.44
N GLU A 289 -7.90 4.77 8.96
CA GLU A 289 -7.61 5.03 7.54
C GLU A 289 -6.30 4.39 7.08
N MET A 290 -5.29 4.38 7.94
CA MET A 290 -4.00 3.81 7.58
C MET A 290 -4.00 2.27 7.62
N VAL A 291 -4.88 1.64 8.40
CA VAL A 291 -5.02 0.16 8.44
C VAL A 291 -5.59 -0.39 7.13
N HIS A 292 -6.43 0.37 6.42
CA HIS A 292 -6.94 -0.01 5.10
C HIS A 292 -5.82 -0.35 4.10
N SER A 293 -4.62 0.21 4.27
CA SER A 293 -3.45 -0.10 3.43
C SER A 293 -2.77 -1.44 3.74
N PHE A 294 -3.16 -2.12 4.81
CA PHE A 294 -2.55 -3.39 5.24
C PHE A 294 -3.55 -4.54 5.33
N ALA A 295 -4.82 -4.23 5.53
CA ALA A 295 -5.87 -5.21 5.77
C ALA A 295 -6.97 -5.09 4.71
N GLY A 296 -6.81 -5.84 3.61
CA GLY A 296 -7.81 -5.95 2.55
C GLY A 296 -8.27 -7.39 2.37
N MET A 297 -9.43 -7.56 1.75
CA MET A 297 -9.97 -8.85 1.30
C MET A 297 -10.43 -8.70 -0.14
N SER A 298 -10.19 -9.71 -0.97
CA SER A 298 -10.70 -9.71 -2.35
C SER A 298 -12.23 -9.75 -2.35
N PRO A 299 -12.88 -9.15 -3.36
CA PRO A 299 -14.31 -9.31 -3.56
C PRO A 299 -14.70 -10.78 -3.75
N GLU A 300 -15.93 -11.11 -3.38
CA GLU A 300 -16.55 -12.40 -3.63
C GLU A 300 -16.85 -12.61 -5.15
N GLU A 301 -17.16 -13.84 -5.55
CA GLU A 301 -17.51 -14.17 -6.95
C GLU A 301 -18.73 -13.38 -7.46
N ASP A 302 -19.62 -12.97 -6.56
CA ASP A 302 -20.81 -12.17 -6.86
C ASP A 302 -20.59 -10.65 -6.79
N GLY A 303 -19.33 -10.22 -6.65
CA GLY A 303 -18.95 -8.80 -6.64
C GLY A 303 -19.06 -8.13 -5.27
N TYR A 304 -19.45 -8.84 -4.21
CA TYR A 304 -19.50 -8.25 -2.87
C TYR A 304 -18.07 -7.93 -2.36
N GLU A 305 -17.81 -6.65 -2.06
CA GLU A 305 -16.48 -6.14 -1.71
C GLU A 305 -16.01 -6.47 -0.28
N ASN A 306 -16.77 -7.26 0.49
CA ASN A 306 -16.41 -7.63 1.86
C ASN A 306 -16.21 -6.43 2.82
N GLU A 307 -16.97 -5.35 2.63
CA GLU A 307 -16.87 -4.10 3.41
C GLU A 307 -16.89 -4.34 4.93
N TRP A 308 -17.71 -5.27 5.42
CA TRP A 308 -17.79 -5.62 6.85
C TRP A 308 -16.46 -6.07 7.45
N PHE A 309 -15.65 -6.79 6.67
CA PHE A 309 -14.36 -7.30 7.12
C PHE A 309 -13.34 -6.18 7.08
N ILE A 310 -13.31 -5.43 5.97
CA ILE A 310 -12.37 -4.33 5.74
C ILE A 310 -12.57 -3.25 6.82
N GLU A 311 -13.80 -2.76 6.98
CA GLU A 311 -14.13 -1.77 8.01
C GLU A 311 -14.01 -2.34 9.43
N GLY A 312 -14.42 -3.60 9.64
CA GLY A 312 -14.33 -4.25 10.93
C GLY A 312 -12.91 -4.41 11.45
N ILE A 313 -11.97 -4.79 10.58
CA ILE A 313 -10.56 -4.93 10.92
C ILE A 313 -9.89 -3.56 11.11
N ALA A 314 -10.22 -2.57 10.27
CA ALA A 314 -9.76 -1.20 10.45
C ALA A 314 -10.21 -0.63 11.80
N GLU A 315 -11.47 -0.82 12.17
CA GLU A 315 -11.99 -0.47 13.49
C GLU A 315 -11.33 -1.23 14.63
N PHE A 316 -11.12 -2.53 14.47
CA PHE A 316 -10.46 -3.32 15.50
C PHE A 316 -9.05 -2.81 15.78
N TYR A 317 -8.23 -2.65 14.74
CA TYR A 317 -6.85 -2.21 14.92
C TYR A 317 -6.73 -0.73 15.28
N SER A 318 -7.68 0.13 14.88
CA SER A 318 -7.70 1.53 15.31
C SER A 318 -7.82 1.67 16.83
N VAL A 319 -8.52 0.74 17.49
CA VAL A 319 -8.67 0.71 18.95
C VAL A 319 -7.43 0.11 19.63
N TYR A 320 -6.91 -1.00 19.11
CA TYR A 320 -5.86 -1.77 19.79
C TYR A 320 -4.44 -1.25 19.56
N LEU A 321 -4.11 -0.83 18.35
CA LEU A 321 -2.72 -0.51 17.99
C LEU A 321 -2.20 0.78 18.63
N PRO A 322 -2.99 1.87 18.77
CA PRO A 322 -2.51 3.05 19.49
C PRO A 322 -2.15 2.73 20.94
N TYR A 323 -2.91 1.86 21.61
CA TYR A 323 -2.56 1.37 22.94
C TYR A 323 -1.30 0.49 22.93
N ARG A 324 -1.24 -0.53 22.07
CA ARG A 324 -0.10 -1.46 22.00
C ARG A 324 1.22 -0.77 21.67
N PHE A 325 1.17 0.28 20.85
CA PHE A 325 2.34 1.06 20.46
C PHE A 325 2.71 2.16 21.45
N GLY A 326 1.92 2.35 22.52
CA GLY A 326 2.17 3.32 23.57
C GLY A 326 1.75 4.76 23.24
N PHE A 327 0.96 4.97 22.17
CA PHE A 327 0.41 6.29 21.85
C PHE A 327 -0.79 6.68 22.71
N ARG A 328 -1.47 5.68 23.28
CA ARG A 328 -2.63 5.86 24.17
C ARG A 328 -2.55 4.91 25.35
N ASP A 329 -3.24 5.28 26.42
CA ASP A 329 -3.23 4.53 27.67
C ASP A 329 -4.31 3.45 27.72
N ARG A 330 -4.36 2.74 28.85
CA ARG A 330 -5.34 1.68 29.09
C ARG A 330 -6.77 2.23 29.17
N ASP A 331 -6.94 3.46 29.65
CA ASP A 331 -8.27 4.02 29.83
C ASP A 331 -8.89 4.39 28.47
N PHE A 332 -8.09 4.89 27.53
CA PHE A 332 -8.47 5.01 26.12
C PHE A 332 -8.99 3.67 25.57
N LEU A 333 -8.21 2.59 25.72
CA LEU A 333 -8.58 1.27 25.21
C LEU A 333 -9.94 0.82 25.78
N ILE A 334 -10.11 0.89 27.10
CA ILE A 334 -11.34 0.45 27.77
C ILE A 334 -12.53 1.30 27.35
N ARG A 335 -12.39 2.63 27.35
CA ARG A 335 -13.47 3.55 26.96
C ARG A 335 -13.90 3.29 25.53
N THR A 336 -12.96 3.14 24.60
CA THR A 336 -13.27 2.96 23.19
C THR A 336 -13.91 1.60 22.91
N ILE A 337 -13.40 0.50 23.50
CA ILE A 337 -14.03 -0.82 23.37
C ILE A 337 -15.48 -0.76 23.89
N ASN A 338 -15.70 -0.19 25.07
CA ASN A 338 -17.03 -0.07 25.65
C ASN A 338 -17.95 0.77 24.75
N GLY A 339 -17.46 1.89 24.20
CA GLY A 339 -18.21 2.74 23.27
C GLY A 339 -18.62 2.01 21.98
N ARG A 340 -17.69 1.27 21.36
CA ARG A 340 -17.97 0.47 20.15
C ARG A 340 -18.98 -0.65 20.42
N LEU A 341 -18.81 -1.38 21.52
CA LEU A 341 -19.77 -2.41 21.92
C LEU A 341 -21.14 -1.83 22.26
N GLN A 342 -21.19 -0.69 22.94
CA GLN A 342 -22.45 -0.01 23.21
C GLN A 342 -23.14 0.38 21.91
N SER A 343 -22.43 1.02 20.98
CA SER A 343 -22.94 1.39 19.66
C SER A 343 -23.48 0.17 18.87
N TYR A 344 -22.76 -0.96 18.93
CA TYR A 344 -23.20 -2.20 18.31
C TYR A 344 -24.49 -2.75 18.94
N PHE A 345 -24.50 -2.96 20.26
CA PHE A 345 -25.60 -3.61 20.97
C PHE A 345 -26.86 -2.75 21.10
N THR A 346 -26.75 -1.43 20.95
CA THR A 346 -27.91 -0.53 20.94
C THR A 346 -28.41 -0.16 19.54
N SER A 347 -27.78 -0.68 18.48
CA SER A 347 -28.21 -0.38 17.11
C SER A 347 -29.63 -0.90 16.84
N PRO A 348 -30.57 -0.05 16.35
CA PRO A 348 -31.89 -0.51 15.91
C PRO A 348 -31.82 -1.41 14.66
N ARG A 349 -30.67 -1.42 13.98
CA ARG A 349 -30.38 -2.27 12.81
C ARG A 349 -29.52 -3.48 13.16
N ILE A 350 -29.34 -3.83 14.45
CA ILE A 350 -28.47 -4.93 14.87
C ILE A 350 -28.77 -6.28 14.18
N ALA A 351 -30.03 -6.52 13.76
CA ALA A 351 -30.45 -7.72 13.04
C ALA A 351 -30.44 -7.59 11.51
N MET A 352 -30.06 -6.43 10.96
CA MET A 352 -29.98 -6.20 9.52
C MET A 352 -28.92 -7.10 8.88
N ASP A 353 -29.23 -7.68 7.72
CA ASP A 353 -28.25 -8.44 6.94
C ASP A 353 -27.06 -7.56 6.54
N ILE A 354 -25.86 -8.14 6.50
CA ILE A 354 -24.63 -7.37 6.28
C ILE A 354 -24.54 -6.80 4.86
N ARG A 355 -25.06 -7.52 3.86
CA ARG A 355 -25.05 -7.06 2.48
C ARG A 355 -26.09 -5.97 2.26
N ASN A 356 -27.28 -6.12 2.85
CA ASN A 356 -28.27 -5.05 2.82
C ASN A 356 -27.76 -3.77 3.51
N ALA A 357 -26.96 -3.91 4.58
CA ALA A 357 -26.38 -2.75 5.27
C ALA A 357 -25.37 -1.99 4.38
N ALA A 358 -24.56 -2.72 3.61
CA ALA A 358 -23.66 -2.15 2.61
C ALA A 358 -24.42 -1.35 1.54
N ASP A 359 -25.53 -1.91 1.04
CA ASP A 359 -26.37 -1.26 0.01
C ASP A 359 -26.99 0.05 0.51
N GLU A 360 -27.37 0.12 1.79
CA GLU A 360 -28.07 1.27 2.38
C GLU A 360 -27.17 2.26 3.14
N MET A 361 -25.84 2.06 3.17
CA MET A 361 -24.95 2.85 4.03
C MET A 361 -25.05 4.37 3.81
N PHE A 362 -25.33 4.82 2.59
CA PHE A 362 -25.41 6.25 2.28
C PHE A 362 -26.81 6.83 2.54
N ASN A 363 -27.80 5.99 2.84
CA ASN A 363 -29.20 6.38 3.05
C ASN A 363 -29.68 6.18 4.50
N ASP A 364 -29.06 5.25 5.25
CA ASP A 364 -29.40 4.95 6.64
C ASP A 364 -28.13 4.91 7.52
N TRP A 365 -27.99 5.92 8.38
CA TRP A 365 -26.89 6.04 9.35
C TRP A 365 -26.72 4.79 10.21
N TYR A 366 -27.81 4.13 10.60
CA TYR A 366 -27.72 2.92 11.40
C TYR A 366 -27.27 1.72 10.58
N ALA A 367 -27.56 1.68 9.27
CA ALA A 367 -27.07 0.66 8.36
C ALA A 367 -25.57 0.83 8.10
N GLU A 368 -25.09 2.06 7.87
CA GLU A 368 -23.67 2.40 7.72
C GLU A 368 -22.84 1.78 8.86
N LEU A 369 -23.25 2.04 10.11
CA LEU A 369 -22.53 1.57 11.29
C LEU A 369 -22.51 0.05 11.47
N ILE A 370 -23.32 -0.73 10.74
CA ILE A 370 -23.33 -2.18 10.89
C ILE A 370 -22.00 -2.79 10.43
N SER A 371 -21.47 -2.39 9.27
CA SER A 371 -20.21 -2.94 8.74
C SER A 371 -19.05 -2.72 9.71
N TYR A 372 -18.94 -1.50 10.25
CA TYR A 372 -17.94 -1.10 11.24
C TYR A 372 -18.12 -1.84 12.57
N ASN A 373 -19.28 -1.70 13.21
CA ASN A 373 -19.48 -2.16 14.58
C ASN A 373 -19.62 -3.68 14.68
N ARG A 374 -20.30 -4.33 13.72
CA ARG A 374 -20.42 -5.80 13.70
C ARG A 374 -19.09 -6.44 13.37
N GLY A 375 -18.37 -5.90 12.39
CA GLY A 375 -17.03 -6.35 12.05
C GLY A 375 -16.07 -6.23 13.24
N PHE A 376 -16.07 -5.08 13.93
CA PHE A 376 -15.32 -4.88 15.16
C PHE A 376 -15.67 -5.90 16.24
N ALA A 377 -16.98 -6.08 16.53
CA ALA A 377 -17.44 -7.01 17.57
C ALA A 377 -17.06 -8.46 17.24
N TYR A 378 -17.13 -8.85 15.96
CA TYR A 378 -16.69 -10.16 15.49
C TYR A 378 -15.18 -10.36 15.65
N ALA A 379 -14.36 -9.41 15.20
CA ALA A 379 -12.90 -9.47 15.34
C ALA A 379 -12.48 -9.54 16.82
N LEU A 380 -13.12 -8.75 17.68
CA LEU A 380 -12.92 -8.79 19.12
C LEU A 380 -13.28 -10.15 19.72
N PHE A 381 -14.45 -10.70 19.36
CA PHE A 381 -14.86 -12.02 19.81
C PHE A 381 -13.84 -13.09 19.38
N LEU A 382 -13.42 -13.08 18.12
CA LEU A 382 -12.44 -14.03 17.59
C LEU A 382 -11.10 -13.92 18.32
N ASP A 383 -10.58 -12.70 18.51
CA ASP A 383 -9.35 -12.45 19.25
C ASP A 383 -9.40 -13.03 20.68
N LEU A 384 -10.47 -12.74 21.42
CA LEU A 384 -10.66 -13.22 22.79
C LEU A 384 -10.85 -14.74 22.84
N TYR A 385 -11.58 -15.31 21.89
CA TYR A 385 -11.80 -16.75 21.78
C TYR A 385 -10.48 -17.49 21.53
N LEU A 386 -9.68 -17.01 20.57
CA LEU A 386 -8.36 -17.56 20.26
C LEU A 386 -7.40 -17.48 21.45
N ARG A 387 -7.37 -16.35 22.16
CA ARG A 387 -6.56 -16.20 23.40
C ARG A 387 -6.98 -17.20 24.47
N LYS A 388 -8.29 -17.37 24.66
CA LYS A 388 -8.83 -18.29 25.66
C LYS A 388 -8.50 -19.75 25.35
N MET A 389 -8.62 -20.16 24.08
CA MET A 389 -8.40 -21.55 23.67
C MET A 389 -6.92 -21.94 23.67
N TYR A 390 -6.04 -21.03 23.27
CA TYR A 390 -4.64 -21.38 22.96
C TYR A 390 -3.61 -20.64 23.80
N GLY A 391 -4.03 -19.79 24.75
CA GLY A 391 -3.18 -19.09 25.73
C GLY A 391 -2.20 -18.05 25.16
N VAL A 392 -1.92 -18.10 23.85
CA VAL A 392 -0.86 -17.33 23.16
C VAL A 392 -1.33 -16.83 21.76
N CYS A 393 -2.47 -17.30 21.25
CA CYS A 393 -3.01 -16.81 19.96
C CYS A 393 -3.75 -15.50 20.16
N ASP A 394 -3.43 -14.47 19.38
CA ASP A 394 -4.35 -13.37 19.10
C ASP A 394 -4.73 -13.39 17.62
N ILE A 395 -5.67 -12.53 17.17
CA ILE A 395 -6.06 -12.47 15.75
C ILE A 395 -4.87 -12.12 14.83
N SER A 396 -3.80 -11.58 15.41
CA SER A 396 -2.52 -11.28 14.75
C SER A 396 -1.43 -12.34 14.93
N ARG A 397 -1.75 -13.55 15.46
CA ARG A 397 -0.77 -14.44 16.12
C ARG A 397 0.65 -14.41 15.53
N THR A 398 1.54 -13.78 16.31
CA THR A 398 2.93 -14.19 16.60
C THR A 398 3.73 -14.79 15.43
N MET A 399 3.78 -14.06 14.32
CA MET A 399 4.88 -14.22 13.38
C MET A 399 6.10 -13.52 13.98
N ALA A 400 7.31 -14.01 13.70
CA ALA A 400 8.50 -13.21 13.96
C ALA A 400 8.26 -11.78 13.41
N THR A 401 8.72 -10.78 14.14
CA THR A 401 8.81 -9.38 13.71
C THR A 401 10.28 -9.09 13.40
N ILE A 402 10.60 -8.00 12.68
CA ILE A 402 12.02 -7.70 12.42
C ILE A 402 12.78 -7.56 13.74
N GLY A 403 12.15 -6.91 14.74
CA GLY A 403 12.74 -6.73 16.07
C GLY A 403 12.94 -8.02 16.88
N THR A 404 12.29 -9.12 16.52
CA THR A 404 12.43 -10.42 17.20
C THR A 404 13.21 -11.46 16.38
N LEU A 405 13.54 -11.15 15.13
CA LEU A 405 14.43 -11.99 14.32
C LEU A 405 15.80 -12.11 14.96
N GLN A 406 16.25 -13.35 15.15
CA GLN A 406 17.59 -13.59 15.64
C GLN A 406 18.61 -13.16 14.57
N ARG A 407 19.66 -12.45 14.98
CA ARG A 407 20.77 -12.08 14.10
C ARG A 407 21.98 -12.99 14.36
N ILE A 408 22.77 -13.23 13.32
CA ILE A 408 24.04 -13.96 13.39
C ILE A 408 25.16 -13.09 12.84
N THR A 409 26.30 -13.03 13.53
CA THR A 409 27.48 -12.30 13.06
C THR A 409 28.20 -13.08 11.97
N ALA A 410 28.98 -12.38 11.14
CA ALA A 410 29.80 -13.00 10.11
C ALA A 410 30.74 -14.07 10.68
N ASP A 411 31.41 -13.80 11.81
CA ASP A 411 32.33 -14.76 12.48
C ASP A 411 31.64 -16.05 12.93
N LYS A 412 30.42 -15.92 13.47
CA LYS A 412 29.66 -17.09 13.93
C LYS A 412 29.16 -17.90 12.73
N LEU A 413 28.68 -17.23 11.68
CA LEU A 413 28.27 -17.91 10.45
C LEU A 413 29.46 -18.59 9.76
N SER A 414 30.63 -17.96 9.67
CA SER A 414 31.81 -18.56 9.05
C SER A 414 32.26 -19.82 9.78
N THR A 415 32.24 -19.82 11.12
CA THR A 415 32.52 -21.00 11.94
C THR A 415 31.56 -22.15 11.62
N LEU A 416 30.26 -21.87 11.47
CA LEU A 416 29.27 -22.88 11.10
C LEU A 416 29.50 -23.44 9.69
N LEU A 417 29.78 -22.57 8.72
CA LEU A 417 30.01 -22.98 7.34
C LEU A 417 31.28 -23.82 7.19
N LEU A 418 32.38 -23.45 7.87
CA LEU A 418 33.62 -24.24 7.87
C LEU A 418 33.43 -25.60 8.53
N ALA A 419 32.63 -25.69 9.60
CA ALA A 419 32.34 -26.96 10.27
C ALA A 419 31.54 -27.93 9.37
N GLU A 420 30.72 -27.41 8.45
CA GLU A 420 29.91 -28.22 7.54
C GLU A 420 30.49 -28.36 6.13
N GLN A 421 31.67 -27.82 5.87
CA GLN A 421 32.25 -27.74 4.52
C GLN A 421 32.50 -29.10 3.86
N ALA A 422 32.72 -30.15 4.67
CA ALA A 422 32.89 -31.53 4.21
C ALA A 422 31.61 -32.38 4.30
N ALA A 423 30.49 -31.81 4.77
CA ALA A 423 29.24 -32.55 4.92
C ALA A 423 28.55 -32.72 3.55
N ALA A 424 28.19 -33.97 3.21
CA ALA A 424 27.45 -34.26 1.97
C ALA A 424 26.07 -33.58 1.94
N ASN A 425 25.43 -33.40 3.10
CA ASN A 425 24.18 -32.67 3.28
C ASN A 425 24.32 -31.68 4.44
N PRO A 426 24.75 -30.43 4.16
CA PRO A 426 24.89 -29.39 5.18
C PRO A 426 23.55 -29.12 5.87
N SER A 427 23.56 -28.90 7.18
CA SER A 427 22.36 -28.55 7.95
C SER A 427 22.09 -27.04 7.97
N VAL A 428 23.08 -26.23 7.57
CA VAL A 428 22.99 -24.79 7.40
C VAL A 428 22.67 -24.44 5.94
N ALA A 429 21.79 -23.47 5.73
CA ALA A 429 21.51 -22.87 4.43
C ALA A 429 21.61 -21.34 4.52
N VAL A 430 22.26 -20.72 3.53
CA VAL A 430 22.39 -19.26 3.41
C VAL A 430 21.58 -18.79 2.22
N ILE A 431 20.65 -17.86 2.44
CA ILE A 431 19.74 -17.32 1.43
C ILE A 431 20.11 -15.87 1.18
N ASP A 432 20.56 -15.60 -0.04
CA ASP A 432 20.94 -14.28 -0.51
C ASP A 432 19.79 -13.68 -1.32
N VAL A 433 19.13 -12.66 -0.80
CA VAL A 433 17.99 -12.01 -1.46
C VAL A 433 18.36 -10.72 -2.20
N ARG A 434 19.64 -10.51 -2.50
CA ARG A 434 20.08 -9.42 -3.38
C ARG A 434 19.54 -9.63 -4.80
N ASP A 435 19.22 -8.51 -5.43
CA ASP A 435 18.70 -8.43 -6.79
C ASP A 435 19.88 -8.12 -7.73
N ASP A 436 19.87 -6.96 -8.39
CA ASP A 436 20.96 -6.49 -9.27
C ASP A 436 22.28 -6.27 -8.48
N ASP A 437 22.18 -6.07 -7.16
CA ASP A 437 23.29 -5.90 -6.21
C ASP A 437 23.97 -7.21 -5.76
N TYR A 438 23.64 -8.34 -6.41
CA TYR A 438 24.30 -9.62 -6.17
C TYR A 438 25.74 -9.67 -6.73
N LEU A 439 26.07 -8.78 -7.67
CA LEU A 439 27.40 -8.70 -8.28
C LEU A 439 28.50 -8.35 -7.24
N GLY A 440 29.68 -8.94 -7.38
CA GLY A 440 30.87 -8.62 -6.56
C GLY A 440 31.26 -9.67 -5.53
N GLY A 441 30.52 -10.78 -5.48
CA GLY A 441 30.82 -11.95 -4.65
C GLY A 441 29.59 -12.41 -3.89
N HIS A 442 29.61 -13.64 -3.42
CA HIS A 442 28.56 -14.21 -2.59
C HIS A 442 29.11 -15.23 -1.60
N ILE A 443 28.37 -15.52 -0.54
CA ILE A 443 28.74 -16.53 0.45
C ILE A 443 28.71 -17.90 -0.22
N LYS A 444 29.80 -18.65 -0.09
CA LYS A 444 29.99 -19.92 -0.78
C LYS A 444 28.92 -20.94 -0.39
N GLY A 445 28.33 -21.58 -1.39
CA GLY A 445 27.20 -22.51 -1.20
C GLY A 445 25.86 -21.84 -0.87
N GLY A 446 25.79 -20.51 -0.89
CA GLY A 446 24.55 -19.76 -0.72
C GLY A 446 23.58 -19.93 -1.89
N ILE A 447 22.29 -19.79 -1.60
CA ILE A 447 21.22 -19.82 -2.60
C ILE A 447 20.79 -18.38 -2.86
N ASN A 448 20.97 -17.90 -4.10
CA ASN A 448 20.41 -16.61 -4.49
C ASN A 448 18.91 -16.75 -4.81
N MET A 449 18.09 -15.97 -4.12
CA MET A 449 16.64 -15.86 -4.29
C MET A 449 16.27 -14.37 -4.31
N PRO A 450 16.40 -13.69 -5.47
CA PRO A 450 16.22 -12.25 -5.58
C PRO A 450 14.88 -11.78 -5.00
N SER A 451 14.92 -10.70 -4.20
CA SER A 451 13.76 -10.16 -3.48
C SER A 451 12.57 -9.86 -4.40
N ARG A 452 12.82 -9.38 -5.63
CA ARG A 452 11.75 -9.07 -6.61
C ARG A 452 10.93 -10.30 -7.03
N SER A 453 11.52 -11.49 -6.94
CA SER A 453 10.89 -12.77 -7.32
C SER A 453 10.50 -13.64 -6.12
N LEU A 454 10.84 -13.19 -4.91
CA LEU A 454 10.83 -14.01 -3.72
C LEU A 454 9.42 -14.50 -3.35
N ASP A 455 8.39 -13.67 -3.56
CA ASP A 455 7.01 -14.02 -3.22
C ASP A 455 6.49 -15.20 -4.06
N ALA A 456 6.69 -15.13 -5.38
CA ALA A 456 6.31 -16.21 -6.29
C ALA A 456 7.11 -17.51 -6.02
N MET A 457 8.35 -17.38 -5.54
CA MET A 457 9.25 -18.50 -5.31
C MET A 457 9.20 -19.06 -3.89
N MET A 458 8.45 -18.43 -2.96
CA MET A 458 8.43 -18.81 -1.55
C MET A 458 8.05 -20.27 -1.30
N PRO A 459 7.00 -20.83 -1.95
CA PRO A 459 6.65 -22.25 -1.74
C PRO A 459 7.76 -23.21 -2.18
N THR A 460 8.48 -22.86 -3.25
CA THR A 460 9.64 -23.61 -3.75
C THR A 460 10.80 -23.51 -2.77
N LEU A 461 11.04 -22.33 -2.20
CA LEU A 461 12.08 -22.09 -1.21
C LEU A 461 11.82 -22.90 0.07
N VAL A 462 10.58 -22.93 0.59
CA VAL A 462 10.20 -23.74 1.75
C VAL A 462 10.47 -25.22 1.51
N ARG A 463 10.10 -25.77 0.35
CA ARG A 463 10.38 -27.16 -0.01
C ARG A 463 11.88 -27.44 -0.11
N ARG A 464 12.64 -26.52 -0.71
CA ARG A 464 14.10 -26.68 -0.89
C ARG A 464 14.86 -26.64 0.44
N LEU A 465 14.31 -25.96 1.45
CA LEU A 465 14.90 -25.84 2.78
C LEU A 465 14.38 -26.88 3.78
N GLU A 466 13.51 -27.79 3.35
CA GLU A 466 13.04 -28.90 4.17
C GLU A 466 14.23 -29.76 4.65
N GLY A 467 14.30 -30.05 5.95
CA GLY A 467 15.39 -30.80 6.57
C GLY A 467 16.64 -29.98 6.96
N LYS A 468 16.72 -28.68 6.63
CA LYS A 468 17.78 -27.80 7.14
C LYS A 468 17.53 -27.44 8.60
N LYS A 469 18.57 -27.43 9.43
CA LYS A 469 18.48 -27.04 10.85
C LYS A 469 18.60 -25.53 11.04
N THR A 470 19.46 -24.88 10.26
CA THR A 470 19.70 -23.45 10.35
C THR A 470 19.51 -22.80 8.98
N VAL A 471 18.73 -21.73 8.91
CA VAL A 471 18.53 -20.94 7.68
C VAL A 471 18.92 -19.50 7.96
N VAL A 472 19.82 -18.93 7.16
CA VAL A 472 20.31 -17.56 7.34
C VAL A 472 19.95 -16.73 6.13
N PHE A 473 19.14 -15.69 6.31
CA PHE A 473 18.78 -14.74 5.26
C PHE A 473 19.68 -13.52 5.30
N HIS A 474 19.99 -12.97 4.14
CA HIS A 474 20.68 -11.69 4.06
C HIS A 474 20.40 -10.95 2.75
N CYS A 475 20.64 -9.65 2.74
CA CYS A 475 20.80 -8.87 1.50
C CYS A 475 22.17 -8.18 1.53
N ALA A 476 22.33 -7.04 0.86
CA ALA A 476 23.57 -6.28 0.95
C ALA A 476 23.85 -5.78 2.37
N LEU A 477 22.87 -5.12 3.01
CA LEU A 477 23.01 -4.52 4.35
C LEU A 477 22.23 -5.26 5.45
N SER A 478 21.29 -6.14 5.06
CA SER A 478 20.36 -6.83 5.97
C SER A 478 19.54 -5.89 6.89
N GLN A 479 19.18 -4.71 6.38
CA GLN A 479 18.33 -3.74 7.09
C GLN A 479 16.85 -3.85 6.68
N GLN A 480 16.57 -4.20 5.43
CA GLN A 480 15.21 -4.30 4.88
C GLN A 480 14.96 -5.68 4.25
N ARG A 481 15.42 -5.92 3.01
CA ARG A 481 15.14 -7.14 2.23
C ARG A 481 15.47 -8.45 2.97
N GLY A 482 16.65 -8.55 3.60
CA GLY A 482 17.06 -9.74 4.36
C GLY A 482 16.11 -10.10 5.51
N PRO A 483 15.86 -9.19 6.47
CA PRO A 483 14.83 -9.36 7.49
C PRO A 483 13.43 -9.68 6.93
N SER A 484 12.96 -8.94 5.92
CA SER A 484 11.63 -9.17 5.32
C SER A 484 11.50 -10.57 4.74
N ALA A 485 12.54 -11.06 4.05
CA ALA A 485 12.58 -12.40 3.49
C ALA A 485 12.53 -13.49 4.57
N ALA A 486 13.30 -13.32 5.65
CA ALA A 486 13.28 -14.25 6.80
C ALA A 486 11.89 -14.34 7.43
N LEU A 487 11.21 -13.20 7.57
CA LEU A 487 9.83 -13.16 8.07
C LEU A 487 8.90 -13.94 7.16
N ARG A 488 8.83 -13.57 5.87
CA ARG A 488 7.92 -14.22 4.91
C ARG A 488 8.16 -15.73 4.85
N TYR A 489 9.41 -16.17 4.90
CA TYR A 489 9.76 -17.59 4.96
C TYR A 489 9.15 -18.29 6.19
N LEU A 490 9.29 -17.70 7.38
CA LEU A 490 8.69 -18.25 8.61
C LEU A 490 7.17 -18.36 8.48
N ARG A 491 6.52 -17.34 7.90
CA ARG A 491 5.06 -17.32 7.68
C ARG A 491 4.61 -18.47 6.78
N GLU A 492 5.22 -18.56 5.59
CA GLU A 492 4.86 -19.56 4.59
C GLU A 492 5.14 -20.99 5.10
N ARG A 493 6.29 -21.19 5.76
CA ARG A 493 6.65 -22.48 6.35
C ARG A 493 5.63 -22.93 7.38
N ASP A 494 5.21 -22.03 8.28
CA ASP A 494 4.26 -22.37 9.34
C ASP A 494 2.86 -22.65 8.78
N GLN A 495 2.46 -21.97 7.70
CA GLN A 495 1.23 -22.24 6.94
C GLN A 495 1.26 -23.62 6.25
N ILE A 496 2.37 -23.98 5.62
CA ILE A 496 2.54 -25.30 4.98
C ILE A 496 2.60 -26.42 6.05
N LEU A 497 3.21 -26.17 7.21
CA LEU A 497 3.26 -27.17 8.30
C LEU A 497 1.91 -27.36 8.99
N SER A 498 1.10 -26.30 9.13
CA SER A 498 -0.24 -26.39 9.73
C SER A 498 -1.25 -27.07 8.81
N SER A 499 -1.18 -26.85 7.50
CA SER A 499 -2.04 -27.52 6.49
C SER A 499 -1.76 -29.03 6.33
N LYS A 500 -0.61 -29.53 6.80
CA LYS A 500 -0.26 -30.96 6.80
C LYS A 500 -0.80 -31.75 8.02
N LYS A 501 -1.48 -31.12 8.99
CA LYS A 501 -2.08 -31.84 10.14
C LYS A 501 -3.47 -32.41 9.78
N PRO A 502 -3.73 -33.73 9.94
CA PRO A 502 -5.07 -34.28 9.74
C PRO A 502 -6.07 -33.75 10.77
N ALA A 503 -7.33 -33.62 10.37
CA ALA A 503 -8.44 -33.17 11.24
C ALA A 503 -8.90 -34.23 12.26
N ASP A 504 -8.48 -35.49 12.11
CA ASP A 504 -8.79 -36.57 13.04
C ASP A 504 -7.61 -36.84 13.98
N GLY A 505 -7.87 -36.79 15.29
CA GLY A 505 -6.89 -36.89 16.37
C GLY A 505 -6.25 -38.27 16.58
N SER A 506 -6.02 -39.07 15.54
CA SER A 506 -5.20 -40.28 15.62
C SER A 506 -3.73 -39.94 15.41
N SER A 507 -3.04 -39.67 16.51
CA SER A 507 -1.59 -39.58 16.56
C SER A 507 -0.96 -40.95 16.28
N GLU A 508 -0.37 -41.13 15.10
CA GLU A 508 0.81 -41.99 14.93
C GLU A 508 1.54 -41.64 13.61
N GLN A 509 2.77 -41.13 13.77
CA GLN A 509 3.83 -40.98 12.76
C GLN A 509 3.65 -39.93 11.64
N ALA A 510 3.27 -38.70 11.98
CA ALA A 510 3.88 -37.56 11.30
C ALA A 510 5.22 -37.28 12.01
N VAL A 511 6.34 -37.59 11.38
CA VAL A 511 7.67 -37.18 11.87
C VAL A 511 7.63 -35.66 11.98
N ALA A 512 7.52 -35.13 13.20
CA ALA A 512 7.61 -33.71 13.45
C ALA A 512 9.01 -33.28 12.96
N ALA A 513 9.07 -32.56 11.83
CA ALA A 513 10.32 -31.99 11.36
C ALA A 513 10.93 -31.16 12.49
N GLU A 514 12.21 -31.40 12.83
CA GLU A 514 12.89 -30.62 13.87
C GLU A 514 12.75 -29.12 13.56
N PRO A 515 12.45 -28.28 14.58
CA PRO A 515 12.25 -26.85 14.36
C PRO A 515 13.52 -26.21 13.78
N GLN A 516 13.39 -25.54 12.64
CA GLN A 516 14.50 -24.81 12.03
C GLN A 516 14.74 -23.50 12.79
N THR A 517 16.01 -23.18 13.01
CA THR A 517 16.44 -21.88 13.53
C THR A 517 16.69 -20.93 12.35
N VAL A 518 16.00 -19.79 12.32
CA VAL A 518 16.13 -18.78 11.26
C VAL A 518 16.88 -17.56 11.78
N TYR A 519 17.93 -17.15 11.08
CA TYR A 519 18.73 -15.97 11.38
C TYR A 519 18.69 -14.95 10.24
N VAL A 520 18.99 -13.70 10.57
CA VAL A 520 19.44 -12.68 9.62
C VAL A 520 20.94 -12.44 9.80
N LEU A 521 21.71 -12.48 8.71
CA LEU A 521 23.14 -12.13 8.76
C LEU A 521 23.30 -10.65 9.08
N ASP A 522 24.03 -10.36 10.16
CA ASP A 522 24.27 -9.00 10.58
C ASP A 522 25.18 -8.25 9.59
N ARG A 523 24.86 -6.97 9.36
CA ARG A 523 25.47 -6.09 8.33
C ARG A 523 25.46 -6.64 6.88
N GLY A 524 24.73 -7.74 6.63
CA GLY A 524 24.56 -8.33 5.30
C GLY A 524 25.87 -8.74 4.61
N PHE A 525 25.83 -8.83 3.28
CA PHE A 525 27.01 -9.17 2.49
C PHE A 525 28.10 -8.08 2.57
N VAL A 526 27.74 -6.81 2.77
CA VAL A 526 28.68 -5.70 2.95
C VAL A 526 29.59 -5.95 4.16
N GLY A 527 29.00 -6.33 5.30
CA GLY A 527 29.78 -6.68 6.50
C GLY A 527 30.52 -8.00 6.37
N TRP A 528 29.96 -8.98 5.63
CA TRP A 528 30.63 -10.26 5.36
C TRP A 528 31.94 -10.06 4.58
N GLN A 529 31.88 -9.32 3.48
CA GLN A 529 33.03 -9.19 2.58
C GLN A 529 34.19 -8.38 3.18
N GLU A 530 33.90 -7.48 4.13
CA GLU A 530 34.93 -6.76 4.89
C GLU A 530 35.87 -7.71 5.66
N VAL A 531 35.34 -8.84 6.13
CA VAL A 531 36.07 -9.78 6.99
C VAL A 531 36.51 -11.03 6.21
N PHE A 532 35.64 -11.58 5.37
CA PHE A 532 35.82 -12.87 4.70
C PHE A 532 35.84 -12.78 3.17
N GLY A 533 35.86 -11.58 2.58
CA GLY A 533 35.82 -11.40 1.13
C GLY A 533 36.95 -12.13 0.40
N ASP A 534 38.18 -12.00 0.88
CA ASP A 534 39.37 -12.65 0.32
C ASP A 534 39.51 -14.15 0.71
N ASP A 535 38.62 -14.71 1.55
CA ASP A 535 38.67 -16.12 1.96
C ASP A 535 37.88 -17.03 1.00
N GLU A 536 38.58 -17.67 0.07
CA GLU A 536 37.99 -18.56 -0.95
C GLU A 536 37.30 -19.82 -0.37
N ARG A 537 37.54 -20.15 0.91
CA ARG A 537 36.81 -21.22 1.59
C ARG A 537 35.38 -20.80 1.91
N LEU A 538 35.11 -19.50 2.00
CA LEU A 538 33.89 -18.92 2.54
C LEU A 538 33.16 -18.01 1.54
N THR A 539 33.89 -17.42 0.59
CA THR A 539 33.34 -16.47 -0.39
C THR A 539 33.69 -16.92 -1.81
N GLU A 540 32.70 -16.87 -2.71
CA GLU A 540 32.82 -17.26 -4.11
C GLU A 540 32.58 -16.06 -5.03
N GLY A 541 33.36 -15.99 -6.12
CA GLY A 541 33.23 -14.92 -7.13
C GLY A 541 33.56 -13.52 -6.60
N TYR A 542 34.34 -13.40 -5.52
CA TYR A 542 34.70 -12.12 -4.92
C TYR A 542 35.50 -11.25 -5.89
N ARG A 543 35.07 -9.99 -6.04
CA ARG A 543 35.75 -9.00 -6.87
C ARG A 543 36.11 -7.79 -6.03
N LYS A 544 37.29 -7.83 -5.41
CA LYS A 544 37.81 -6.78 -4.52
C LYS A 544 37.69 -5.37 -5.10
N GLU A 545 37.88 -5.21 -6.40
CA GLU A 545 37.75 -3.94 -7.13
C GLU A 545 36.36 -3.27 -6.99
N LEU A 546 35.29 -4.05 -6.85
CA LEU A 546 33.92 -3.52 -6.69
C LEU A 546 33.64 -3.00 -5.28
N TRP A 547 34.54 -3.23 -4.32
CA TRP A 547 34.36 -2.89 -2.91
C TRP A 547 35.36 -1.84 -2.40
N LYS A 548 36.33 -1.41 -3.23
CA LYS A 548 37.42 -0.49 -2.83
C LYS A 548 36.94 0.87 -2.33
N ASP A 549 35.87 1.39 -2.92
CA ASP A 549 35.35 2.72 -2.62
C ASP A 549 34.19 2.71 -1.61
N GLY A 550 33.86 1.55 -1.03
CA GLY A 550 32.68 1.35 -0.18
C GLY A 550 31.45 0.89 -0.98
N TYR A 551 30.38 0.53 -0.27
CA TYR A 551 29.13 0.06 -0.88
C TYR A 551 28.29 1.25 -1.37
N TRP A 552 28.19 1.42 -2.70
CA TRP A 552 27.36 2.44 -3.36
C TRP A 552 26.44 1.77 -4.38
N LEU A 553 25.18 1.60 -4.02
CA LEU A 553 24.11 1.12 -4.90
C LEU A 553 22.79 1.81 -4.56
#